data_AF-A0A2J8Y474-F1
#
_entry.id   AF-A0A2J8Y474-F1
#
_cell.length_a   1.000
_cell.length_b   1.000
_cell.length_c   1.000
_cell.angle_alpha   90.00
_cell.angle_beta   90.00
_cell.angle_gamma   90.00
#
_symmetry.space_group_name_H-M   'P 1'
#
loop_
_entity.id
_entity.type
_entity.pdbx_description
1 polymer ?
#
loop_
_entity_poly.entity_id
_entity_poly.type
_entity_poly.pdbx_seq_one_letter_code
_entity_poly.pdbx_strand_id
1 'polypeptide(L)' 'MLQSYISEIGRSAKSYCEHTARTQPTLSDIVVTLVEMGFNVDTLPAYAKRSQRMVITARK' A
#
# COMPACT_ATOMS: atom_id res chain seq x y z
N MET A 1 -13.26 -9.63 1.19
CA MET A 1 -12.41 -8.86 2.13
C MET A 1 -11.26 -8.12 1.45
N LEU A 2 -10.70 -8.61 0.33
CA LEU A 2 -9.61 -7.89 -0.36
C LEU A 2 -10.01 -6.50 -0.85
N GLN A 3 -11.17 -6.36 -1.52
CA GLN A 3 -11.66 -5.07 -2.00
C GLN A 3 -11.83 -4.05 -0.87
N SER A 4 -12.43 -4.46 0.26
CA SER A 4 -12.63 -3.57 1.41
C SER A 4 -11.31 -3.08 1.99
N TYR A 5 -10.29 -3.94 2.05
CA TYR A 5 -8.94 -3.59 2.49
C TYR A 5 -8.27 -2.58 1.54
N ILE A 6 -8.40 -2.76 0.22
CA ILE A 6 -7.90 -1.78 -0.77
C ILE A 6 -8.59 -0.43 -0.59
N SER A 7 -9.91 -0.42 -0.39
CA SER A 7 -10.65 0.82 -0.14
C SER A 7 -10.27 1.48 1.19
N GLU A 8 -9.93 0.68 2.20
CA GLU A 8 -9.50 1.18 3.51
C GLU A 8 -8.13 1.85 3.43
N ILE A 9 -7.15 1.23 2.76
CA ILE A 9 -5.85 1.86 2.46
C ILE A 9 -6.05 3.21 1.75
N GLY A 10 -6.96 3.25 0.77
CA GLY A 10 -7.27 4.50 0.06
C GLY A 10 -7.83 5.60 0.96
N ARG A 11 -8.72 5.26 1.90
CA ARG A 11 -9.27 6.21 2.89
C ARG A 11 -8.19 6.70 3.85
N SER A 12 -7.37 5.79 4.39
CA SER A 12 -6.29 6.12 5.32
C SER A 12 -5.22 7.00 4.66
N ALA A 13 -4.80 6.67 3.43
CA ALA A 13 -3.83 7.46 2.67
C ALA A 13 -4.35 8.84 2.31
N LYS A 14 -5.64 8.95 1.95
CA LYS A 14 -6.29 10.24 1.69
C LYS A 14 -6.25 11.12 2.94
N SER A 15 -6.68 10.59 4.09
CA SER A 15 -6.62 11.30 5.37
C SER A 15 -5.20 11.75 5.71
N TYR A 16 -4.20 10.90 5.47
CA TYR A 16 -2.80 11.21 5.76
C TYR A 16 -2.27 12.36 4.88
N CYS A 17 -2.55 12.33 3.57
CA CYS A 17 -2.03 13.34 2.64
C CYS A 17 -2.70 14.71 2.84
N GLU A 18 -3.97 14.73 3.26
CA GLU A 18 -4.69 15.97 3.60
C GLU A 18 -4.00 16.77 4.71
N HIS A 19 -3.33 16.10 5.67
CA HIS A 19 -2.51 16.78 6.70
C HIS A 19 -1.29 17.50 6.13
N THR A 20 -0.80 17.07 4.97
CA THR A 20 0.38 17.65 4.32
C THR A 20 0.04 18.78 3.33
N ALA A 21 -1.24 19.16 3.25
CA ALA A 21 -1.79 20.12 2.28
C ALA A 21 -1.53 19.75 0.81
N ARG A 22 -1.19 18.49 0.53
CA ARG A 22 -1.01 17.95 -0.83
C ARG A 22 -2.17 17.04 -1.16
N THR A 23 -2.64 17.12 -2.40
CA THR A 23 -3.66 16.19 -2.92
C THR A 23 -3.07 14.89 -3.46
N GLN A 24 -1.80 14.92 -3.87
CA GLN A 24 -1.11 13.77 -4.44
C GLN A 24 -0.32 13.02 -3.36
N PRO A 25 -0.68 11.76 -3.07
CA PRO A 25 0.09 10.93 -2.15
C PRO A 25 1.49 10.63 -2.70
N THR A 26 2.49 10.75 -1.84
CA THR A 26 3.86 10.30 -2.13
C THR A 26 4.06 8.85 -1.69
N LEU A 27 5.16 8.22 -2.14
CA LEU A 27 5.50 6.86 -1.68
C LEU A 27 5.64 6.78 -0.16
N SER A 28 6.25 7.79 0.46
CA SER A 28 6.44 7.85 1.91
C SER A 28 5.10 7.90 2.65
N ASP A 29 4.12 8.63 2.12
CA ASP A 29 2.77 8.72 2.70
C ASP A 29 2.09 7.34 2.73
N ILE A 30 2.26 6.55 1.66
CA ILE A 30 1.73 5.18 1.60
C ILE A 30 2.47 4.23 2.54
N VAL A 31 3.80 4.36 2.65
CA VAL A 31 4.59 3.55 3.61
C VAL A 31 4.12 3.82 5.04
N VAL A 32 3.96 5.09 5.43
CA VAL A 32 3.45 5.45 6.77
C VAL A 32 2.02 4.95 6.97
N THR A 33 1.16 5.10 5.98
CA THR A 33 -0.22 4.57 6.03
C THR A 33 -0.24 3.06 6.30
N LEU A 34 0.62 2.28 5.64
CA LEU A 34 0.71 0.84 5.85
C LEU A 34 1.21 0.49 7.26
N VAL A 35 2.20 1.23 7.76
CA VAL A 35 2.70 1.06 9.13
C VAL A 35 1.59 1.35 10.16
N GLU A 36 0.82 2.42 9.96
CA GLU A 36 -0.32 2.78 10.82
C GLU A 36 -1.41 1.69 10.82
N MET A 37 -1.62 1.03 9.68
CA MET A 37 -2.54 -0.10 9.54
C MET A 37 -1.97 -1.43 10.10
N GLY A 38 -0.81 -1.42 10.75
CA GLY A 38 -0.19 -2.58 11.38
C GLY A 38 0.58 -3.50 10.42
N PHE A 39 0.95 -3.01 9.23
CA PHE A 39 1.68 -3.78 8.25
C PHE A 39 3.20 -3.58 8.35
N ASN A 40 3.96 -4.67 8.46
CA ASN A 40 5.43 -4.62 8.45
C ASN A 40 5.99 -4.47 7.02
N VAL A 41 6.32 -3.23 6.65
CA VAL A 41 6.82 -2.85 5.33
C VAL A 41 8.19 -3.44 4.98
N ASP A 42 9.01 -3.83 5.96
CA ASP A 42 10.35 -4.40 5.72
C ASP A 42 10.27 -5.77 5.03
N THR A 43 9.11 -6.43 5.12
CA THR A 43 8.88 -7.73 4.48
C THR A 43 8.50 -7.62 3.00
N LEU A 44 8.12 -6.44 2.50
CA LEU A 44 7.69 -6.23 1.12
C LEU A 44 8.75 -6.60 0.08
N PRO A 45 10.03 -6.20 0.19
CA PRO A 45 11.04 -6.58 -0.77
C PRO A 45 11.25 -8.10 -0.86
N ALA A 46 11.23 -8.78 0.29
CA ALA A 46 11.35 -10.24 0.34
C ALA A 46 10.12 -10.93 -0.25
N TYR A 47 8.92 -10.40 0.02
CA TYR A 47 7.68 -10.88 -0.57
C TYR A 47 7.64 -10.69 -2.10
N ALA A 48 8.08 -9.53 -2.60
CA ALA A 48 8.09 -9.20 -4.03
C ALA A 48 9.08 -10.07 -4.82
N LYS A 49 10.19 -10.49 -4.21
CA LYS A 49 11.23 -11.33 -4.84
C LYS A 49 10.97 -12.85 -4.73
N ARG A 50 9.87 -13.27 -4.11
CA ARG A 50 9.61 -14.69 -3.81
C ARG A 50 9.34 -15.48 -5.11
N SER A 51 10.20 -16.44 -5.46
CA SER A 51 10.14 -17.16 -6.75
C SER A 51 8.82 -17.93 -6.97
N GLN A 52 8.20 -18.44 -5.91
CA GLN A 52 6.91 -19.13 -5.93
C GLN A 52 5.70 -18.19 -6.15
N ARG A 53 5.93 -16.87 -6.32
CA ARG A 53 4.90 -15.88 -6.67
C ARG A 53 5.20 -15.13 -7.98
N MET A 54 5.98 -15.71 -8.87
CA MET A 54 6.01 -15.28 -10.28
C MET A 54 4.68 -15.66 -10.96
N VAL A 55 3.61 -14.96 -10.59
CA VAL A 55 2.33 -15.05 -11.26
C VAL A 55 2.44 -14.32 -12.58
N ILE A 56 2.09 -14.97 -13.68
CA ILE A 56 2.01 -14.32 -14.98
C ILE A 56 0.90 -13.28 -14.88
N THR A 57 1.26 -11.99 -15.03
CA THR A 57 0.30 -10.88 -14.97
C THR A 57 -0.80 -11.10 -15.98
N ALA A 58 -2.06 -11.18 -15.53
CA ALA A 58 -3.21 -11.19 -16.41
C ALA A 58 -3.23 -9.88 -17.21
N ARG A 59 -3.08 -9.96 -18.52
CA ARG A 59 -3.27 -8.80 -19.41
C ARG A 59 -4.77 -8.66 -19.69
N LYS A 60 -5.25 -7.41 -19.73
CA LYS A 60 -6.59 -7.08 -20.23
C LYS A 60 -6.71 -7.40 -21.71
#